data_AF-A0ABC9WSY3-F1
#
_entry.id   AF-A0ABC9WSY3-F1
#
_cell.length_a   1.000
_cell.length_b   1.000
_cell.length_c   1.000
_cell.angle_alpha   90.00
_cell.angle_beta   90.00
_cell.angle_gamma   90.00
#
_symmetry.space_group_name_H-M   'P 1'
#
loop_
_entity.id
_entity.type
_entity.pdbx_description
1 polymer ?
#
loop_
_entity_poly.entity_id
_entity_poly.type
_entity_poly.pdbx_seq_one_letter_code
_entity_poly.pdbx_strand_id
1 'polypeptide(L)'
;MSKKSSKGGRRPAWMSKELLEKLKGKKKVYRMWKKGLDTWEEYRNVVRVCRDATRKAKAHLELNLARDVKENKKGFFKYISSKRKNRENVGPLLNEVGALVTEDTEKVELLNAFFASVFTAKAGP
;
A
#
# COMPACT_ATOMS: atom_id res chain seq x y z
N MET A 1 -22.09 -11.04 -6.26
CA MET A 1 -20.69 -10.84 -6.71
C MET A 1 -20.31 -9.36 -6.56
N SER A 2 -19.57 -8.98 -5.51
CA SER A 2 -19.22 -7.58 -5.27
C SER A 2 -17.99 -7.17 -6.09
N LYS A 3 -18.15 -6.20 -7.00
CA LYS A 3 -17.07 -5.63 -7.81
C LYS A 3 -16.07 -4.93 -6.89
N LYS A 4 -14.87 -5.50 -6.73
CA LYS A 4 -13.74 -4.83 -6.07
C LYS A 4 -13.43 -3.54 -6.84
N SER A 5 -13.70 -2.39 -6.23
CA SER A 5 -13.32 -1.10 -6.80
C SER A 5 -11.80 -1.07 -6.97
N SER A 6 -11.35 -0.91 -8.22
CA SER A 6 -9.93 -0.72 -8.51
C SER A 6 -9.53 0.61 -7.86
N LYS A 7 -8.69 0.56 -6.83
CA LYS A 7 -8.15 1.75 -6.13
C LYS A 7 -7.23 2.62 -7.01
N GLY A 8 -7.20 2.38 -8.32
CA GLY A 8 -6.29 3.00 -9.29
C GLY A 8 -6.57 4.46 -9.60
N GLY A 9 -7.73 5.00 -9.20
CA GLY A 9 -8.10 6.39 -9.49
C GLY A 9 -7.78 7.42 -8.40
N ARG A 10 -7.44 7.00 -7.17
CA ARG A 10 -7.26 7.94 -6.06
C ARG A 10 -5.84 8.48 -6.02
N ARG A 11 -5.74 9.82 -6.10
CA ARG A 11 -4.50 10.57 -5.91
C ARG A 11 -3.78 10.11 -4.62
N PRO A 12 -2.49 9.73 -4.68
CA PRO A 12 -1.74 9.36 -3.48
C PRO A 12 -1.66 10.51 -2.48
N ALA A 13 -1.69 10.20 -1.18
CA ALA A 13 -1.69 11.20 -0.10
C ALA A 13 -0.45 12.13 -0.10
N TRP A 14 0.69 11.67 -0.62
CA TRP A 14 1.91 12.46 -0.73
C TRP A 14 1.91 13.43 -1.94
N MET A 15 0.92 13.37 -2.82
CA MET A 15 0.95 14.10 -4.08
C MET A 15 0.30 15.49 -3.94
N SER A 16 1.09 16.54 -3.70
CA SER A 16 0.61 17.94 -3.64
C SER A 16 0.29 18.52 -5.03
N LYS A 17 -0.48 19.63 -5.10
CA LYS A 17 -0.84 20.30 -6.37
C LYS A 17 0.41 20.78 -7.11
N GLU A 18 1.35 21.34 -6.37
CA GLU A 18 2.65 21.76 -6.90
C GLU A 18 3.44 20.58 -7.51
N LEU A 19 3.51 19.43 -6.83
CA LEU A 19 4.20 18.26 -7.35
C LEU A 19 3.54 17.74 -8.63
N LEU A 20 2.21 17.82 -8.71
CA LEU A 20 1.48 17.45 -9.92
C LEU A 20 1.83 18.37 -11.10
N GLU A 21 1.94 19.68 -10.87
CA GLU A 21 2.38 20.63 -11.90
C GLU A 21 3.82 20.36 -12.36
N LYS A 22 4.74 20.05 -11.44
CA LYS A 22 6.10 19.61 -11.78
C LYS A 22 6.08 18.36 -12.68
N LEU A 23 5.26 17.37 -12.36
CA LEU A 23 5.10 16.15 -13.17
C LEU A 23 4.50 16.44 -14.57
N LYS A 24 3.54 17.35 -14.67
CA LYS A 24 3.00 17.82 -15.97
C LYS A 24 4.07 18.56 -16.77
N GLY A 25 4.86 19.41 -16.12
CA GLY A 25 6.00 20.11 -16.71
C GLY A 25 7.01 19.13 -17.30
N LYS A 26 7.40 18.09 -16.54
CA LYS A 26 8.25 17.00 -17.04
C LYS A 26 7.71 16.35 -18.31
N LYS A 27 6.38 16.11 -18.37
CA LYS A 27 5.75 15.53 -19.55
C LYS A 27 5.78 16.48 -20.75
N LYS A 28 5.69 17.80 -20.54
CA LYS A 28 5.86 18.81 -21.60
C LYS A 28 7.28 18.78 -22.15
N VAL A 29 8.28 18.91 -21.28
CA VAL A 29 9.71 18.89 -21.63
C VAL A 29 10.09 17.60 -22.36
N TYR A 30 9.63 16.44 -21.89
CA TYR A 30 9.79 15.17 -22.61
C TYR A 30 9.29 15.22 -24.06
N ARG A 31 8.13 15.84 -24.31
CA ARG A 31 7.58 15.96 -25.66
C ARG A 31 8.36 16.92 -26.53
N MET A 32 8.93 17.99 -25.96
CA MET A 32 9.76 18.94 -26.69
C MET A 32 11.10 18.29 -27.05
N TRP A 33 11.76 17.64 -26.09
CA TRP A 33 12.99 16.88 -26.31
C TRP A 33 12.80 15.78 -27.36
N LYS A 34 11.71 15.00 -27.27
CA LYS A 34 11.39 13.96 -28.26
C LYS A 34 11.18 14.51 -29.68
N LYS A 35 10.80 15.78 -29.81
CA LYS A 35 10.63 16.49 -31.09
C LYS A 35 11.90 17.23 -31.54
N GLY A 36 12.99 17.16 -30.79
CA GLY A 36 14.24 17.88 -31.08
C GLY A 36 14.17 19.38 -30.80
N LEU A 37 13.15 19.85 -30.07
CA LEU A 37 12.96 21.27 -29.73
C LEU A 37 13.60 21.67 -28.40
N ASP A 38 14.24 20.73 -27.73
CA ASP A 38 14.75 20.87 -26.36
C ASP A 38 15.97 19.96 -26.20
N THR A 39 16.88 20.33 -25.31
CA THR A 39 18.14 19.61 -25.10
C THR A 39 17.93 18.39 -24.20
N TRP A 40 18.78 17.38 -24.36
CA TRP A 40 18.80 16.24 -23.44
C TRP A 40 19.09 16.67 -21.99
N GLU A 41 19.91 17.70 -21.83
CA GLU A 41 20.36 18.23 -20.53
C GLU A 41 19.21 18.86 -19.75
N GLU A 42 18.38 19.68 -20.41
CA GLU A 42 17.17 20.26 -19.82
C GLU A 42 16.19 19.18 -19.38
N TYR A 43 15.91 18.20 -20.25
CA TYR A 43 15.06 17.07 -19.88
C TYR A 43 15.61 16.29 -18.68
N ARG A 44 16.91 15.98 -18.68
CA ARG A 44 17.59 15.27 -17.59
C ARG A 44 17.50 16.05 -16.27
N ASN A 45 17.66 17.37 -16.30
CA ASN A 45 17.55 18.21 -15.12
C ASN A 45 16.12 18.18 -14.55
N VAL A 46 15.10 18.36 -15.41
CA VAL A 46 13.70 18.31 -14.99
C VAL A 46 13.31 16.94 -14.42
N VAL A 47 13.82 15.84 -15.00
CA VAL A 47 13.64 14.49 -14.45
C VAL A 47 14.22 14.37 -13.05
N ARG A 48 15.44 14.87 -12.82
CA ARG A 48 16.10 14.85 -11.50
C ARG A 48 15.30 15.61 -10.45
N VAL A 49 14.93 16.86 -10.76
CA VAL A 49 14.15 17.72 -9.86
C VAL A 49 12.81 17.08 -9.51
N CYS A 50 12.09 16.54 -10.50
CA CYS A 50 10.81 15.87 -10.26
C CYS A 50 10.96 14.62 -9.39
N ARG A 51 12.02 13.84 -9.61
CA ARG A 51 12.33 12.64 -8.82
C ARG A 51 12.60 12.99 -7.37
N ASP A 52 13.40 14.02 -7.13
CA ASP A 52 13.75 14.44 -5.77
C ASP A 52 12.58 15.09 -5.04
N ALA A 53 11.78 15.90 -5.73
CA ALA A 53 10.53 16.42 -5.17
C ALA A 53 9.55 15.29 -4.78
N THR A 54 9.45 14.25 -5.62
CA THR A 54 8.62 13.07 -5.32
C THR A 54 9.14 12.30 -4.09
N ARG A 55 10.47 12.16 -3.96
CA ARG A 55 11.08 11.50 -2.80
C ARG A 55 10.83 12.29 -1.51
N LYS A 56 11.09 13.60 -1.53
CA LYS A 56 10.85 14.50 -0.39
C LYS A 56 9.39 14.46 0.06
N ALA A 57 8.44 14.51 -0.88
CA ALA A 57 7.02 14.47 -0.56
C ALA A 57 6.59 13.13 0.08
N LYS A 58 7.12 12.01 -0.39
CA LYS A 58 6.87 10.68 0.22
C LYS A 58 7.47 10.59 1.62
N ALA A 59 8.74 10.98 1.78
CA ALA A 59 9.43 10.96 3.07
C ALA A 59 8.72 11.84 4.10
N HIS A 60 8.24 13.01 3.69
CA HIS A 60 7.49 13.90 4.57
C HIS A 60 6.16 13.27 5.03
N LEU A 61 5.42 12.63 4.14
CA LEU A 61 4.21 11.89 4.52
C LEU A 61 4.52 10.76 5.52
N GLU A 62 5.56 9.97 5.24
CA GLU A 62 5.98 8.85 6.09
C GLU A 62 6.43 9.33 7.47
N LEU A 63 7.18 10.44 7.54
CA LEU A 63 7.58 11.08 8.79
C LEU A 63 6.38 11.53 9.62
N ASN A 64 5.39 12.19 8.99
CA ASN A 64 4.17 12.61 9.68
C ASN A 64 3.39 11.39 10.22
N LEU A 65 3.23 10.33 9.41
CA LEU A 65 2.57 9.11 9.86
C LEU A 65 3.29 8.42 11.02
N ALA A 66 4.62 8.45 11.04
CA ALA A 66 5.42 7.88 12.12
C ALA A 66 5.32 8.70 13.41
N ARG A 67 5.37 10.04 13.32
CA ARG A 67 5.21 10.93 14.47
C ARG A 67 3.83 10.79 15.09
N ASP A 68 2.79 10.76 14.25
CA ASP A 68 1.40 10.79 14.70
C ASP A 68 0.87 9.37 15.01
N VAL A 69 1.74 8.35 15.08
CA VAL A 69 1.33 6.95 15.26
C VAL A 69 0.63 6.72 16.59
N LYS A 70 1.00 7.46 17.65
CA LYS A 70 0.38 7.32 18.98
C LYS A 70 -1.10 7.74 18.95
N GLU A 71 -1.39 8.84 18.27
CA GLU A 71 -2.74 9.42 18.14
C GLU A 71 -3.55 8.75 17.02
N ASN A 72 -2.90 8.39 15.91
CA ASN A 72 -3.53 7.86 14.71
C ASN A 72 -2.87 6.56 14.22
N LYS A 73 -2.90 5.52 15.06
CA LYS A 73 -2.44 4.17 14.72
C LYS A 73 -3.06 3.66 13.42
N LYS A 74 -4.35 3.92 13.20
CA LYS A 74 -5.11 3.46 12.02
C LYS A 74 -4.55 4.05 10.73
N GLY A 75 -4.15 5.33 10.72
CA GLY A 75 -3.54 5.99 9.57
C GLY A 75 -2.24 5.32 9.15
N PHE A 76 -1.36 5.04 10.11
CA PHE A 76 -0.09 4.35 9.88
C PHE A 76 -0.28 2.95 9.30
N PHE A 77 -1.08 2.09 9.95
CA PHE A 77 -1.31 0.73 9.46
C PHE A 77 -2.07 0.70 8.12
N LYS A 78 -2.93 1.68 7.85
CA LYS A 78 -3.57 1.87 6.54
C LYS A 78 -2.53 2.20 5.46
N TYR A 79 -1.53 3.03 5.76
CA TYR A 79 -0.44 3.31 4.82
C TYR A 79 0.38 2.05 4.54
N ILE A 80 0.82 1.34 5.58
CA ILE A 80 1.61 0.10 5.44
C ILE A 80 0.84 -0.95 4.62
N SER A 81 -0.43 -1.21 4.95
CA SER A 81 -1.26 -2.14 4.19
C SER A 81 -1.49 -1.71 2.73
N SER A 82 -1.50 -0.40 2.44
CA SER A 82 -1.57 0.10 1.05
C SER A 82 -0.29 -0.13 0.25
N LYS A 83 0.86 -0.32 0.93
CA LYS A 83 2.17 -0.57 0.31
C LYS A 83 2.49 -2.05 0.13
N ARG A 84 1.88 -2.93 0.92
CA ARG A 84 2.02 -4.38 0.77
C ARG A 84 1.50 -4.82 -0.61
N LYS A 85 2.33 -5.54 -1.37
CA LYS A 85 2.02 -6.03 -2.72
C LYS A 85 1.16 -7.30 -2.69
N ASN A 86 1.47 -8.21 -1.77
CA ASN A 86 0.66 -9.35 -1.45
C ASN A 86 -0.48 -8.92 -0.51
N ARG A 87 -1.70 -9.01 -1.03
CA ARG A 87 -2.87 -9.17 -0.17
C ARG A 87 -3.10 -10.66 -0.05
N GLU A 88 -2.24 -11.32 0.70
CA GLU A 88 -2.59 -12.62 1.28
C GLU A 88 -3.79 -12.33 2.18
N ASN A 89 -4.97 -12.47 1.58
CA ASN A 89 -6.18 -12.55 2.37
C ASN A 89 -6.20 -13.98 2.87
N VAL A 90 -6.65 -14.17 4.11
CA VAL A 90 -6.99 -15.50 4.59
C VAL A 90 -7.92 -16.11 3.54
N GLY A 91 -7.53 -17.27 3.03
CA GLY A 91 -8.35 -18.03 2.09
C GLY A 91 -9.65 -18.44 2.76
N PRO A 92 -10.61 -18.96 1.99
CA PRO A 92 -11.78 -19.58 2.57
C PRO A 92 -11.36 -20.66 3.59
N LEU A 93 -12.00 -20.68 4.76
CA LEU A 93 -11.68 -21.69 5.77
C LEU A 93 -12.16 -23.05 5.28
N LEU A 94 -11.27 -24.04 5.34
CA LEU A 94 -11.56 -25.43 5.01
C LEU A 94 -11.51 -26.25 6.29
N ASN A 95 -12.45 -27.18 6.46
CA ASN A 95 -12.39 -28.15 7.55
C ASN A 95 -11.33 -29.22 7.29
N GLU A 96 -11.18 -30.18 8.21
CA GLU A 96 -10.18 -31.26 8.13
C GLU A 96 -10.33 -32.13 6.87
N VAL A 97 -11.54 -32.18 6.30
CA VAL A 97 -11.87 -32.96 5.09
C VAL A 97 -11.70 -32.12 3.81
N GLY A 98 -11.22 -30.88 3.93
CA GLY A 98 -11.02 -29.95 2.81
C GLY A 98 -12.31 -29.29 2.30
N ALA A 99 -13.44 -29.44 3.00
CA ALA A 99 -14.70 -28.81 2.62
C ALA A 99 -14.78 -27.36 3.11
N LEU A 100 -15.41 -26.50 2.31
CA LEU A 100 -15.57 -25.08 2.60
C LEU A 100 -16.50 -24.86 3.79
N VAL A 101 -16.01 -24.15 4.80
CA VAL A 101 -16.80 -23.77 5.98
C VAL A 101 -17.58 -22.49 5.70
N THR A 102 -18.91 -22.58 5.68
CA THR A 102 -19.79 -21.45 5.37
C THR A 102 -20.50 -20.89 6.58
N GLU A 103 -20.81 -21.72 7.59
CA GLU A 103 -21.53 -21.31 8.79
C GLU A 103 -20.61 -20.59 9.78
N ASP A 104 -21.11 -19.59 10.50
CA ASP A 104 -20.28 -18.80 11.42
C ASP A 104 -19.92 -19.57 12.70
N THR A 105 -20.80 -20.44 13.18
CA THR A 105 -20.57 -21.39 14.28
C THR A 105 -19.40 -22.32 13.98
N GLU A 106 -19.44 -23.00 12.83
CA GLU A 106 -18.37 -23.89 12.38
C GLU A 106 -17.02 -23.18 12.24
N LYS A 107 -17.00 -21.93 11.73
CA LYS A 107 -15.75 -21.15 11.64
C LYS A 107 -15.16 -20.86 13.01
N VAL A 108 -16.00 -20.51 13.98
CA VAL A 108 -15.56 -20.20 15.35
C VAL A 108 -14.99 -21.45 16.02
N GLU A 109 -15.67 -22.59 15.89
CA GLU A 109 -15.20 -23.86 16.44
C GLU A 109 -13.86 -24.28 15.85
N LEU A 110 -13.73 -24.24 14.51
CA LEU A 110 -12.50 -24.57 13.81
C LEU A 110 -11.31 -23.69 14.26
N LEU A 111 -11.53 -22.38 14.37
CA LEU A 111 -10.49 -21.44 14.82
C LEU A 111 -10.13 -21.65 16.29
N ASN A 112 -11.11 -21.89 17.16
CA ASN A 112 -10.87 -22.15 18.58
C ASN A 112 -10.09 -23.46 18.79
N ALA A 113 -10.45 -24.53 18.08
CA ALA A 113 -9.75 -25.81 18.15
C ALA A 113 -8.29 -25.67 17.69
N PHE A 114 -8.05 -24.97 16.58
CA PHE A 114 -6.71 -24.68 16.10
C PHE A 114 -5.91 -23.86 17.13
N PHE A 115 -6.51 -22.83 17.72
CA PHE A 115 -5.86 -22.00 18.72
C PHE A 115 -5.50 -22.81 19.99
N ALA A 116 -6.40 -23.67 20.48
CA ALA A 116 -6.12 -24.54 21.62
C ALA A 116 -4.97 -25.53 21.32
N SER A 117 -4.90 -26.07 20.09
CA SER A 117 -3.83 -26.99 19.67
C SER A 117 -2.44 -26.35 19.70
N VAL A 118 -2.29 -25.09 19.28
CA VAL A 118 -0.99 -24.41 19.31
C VAL A 118 -0.58 -23.89 20.69
N PHE A 119 -1.51 -23.83 21.64
CA PHE A 119 -1.27 -23.32 23.00
C PHE A 119 -1.18 -24.41 24.09
N THR A 120 -0.89 -25.67 23.73
CA THR A 120 -0.62 -26.69 24.74
C THR A 120 0.68 -26.38 25.49
N ALA A 121 0.54 -25.83 26.70
CA ALA A 121 1.64 -25.77 27.66
C ALA A 121 2.10 -27.20 27.95
N LYS A 122 3.37 -27.52 27.69
CA LYS A 122 3.98 -28.67 28.36
C LYS A 122 4.00 -28.31 29.85
N ALA A 123 3.05 -28.84 30.60
CA ALA A 123 3.23 -29.05 32.02
C ALA A 123 4.41 -30.02 32.17
N GLY A 124 5.62 -29.47 32.25
CA GLY A 124 6.79 -30.20 32.69
C GLY A 124 6.70 -30.40 34.21
N PRO A 125 7.32 -31.46 34.74
CA PRO A 125 7.31 -31.78 36.17
C PRO A 125 7.97 -30.69 37.00
#